data_AF-T1AGB7-F1
#
_entry.id   AF-T1AGB7-F1
#
_cell.length_a   1.000
_cell.length_b   1.000
_cell.length_c   1.000
_cell.angle_alpha   90.00
_cell.angle_beta   90.00
_cell.angle_gamma   90.00
#
_symmetry.space_group_name_H-M   'P 1'
#
loop_
_entity.id
_entity.type
_entity.pdbx_description
1 polymer ?
#
loop_
_entity_poly.entity_id
_entity_poly.type
_entity_poly.pdbx_seq_one_letter_code
_entity_poly.pdbx_strand_id
1 'polypeptide(L)'
;MKMRRLDSTTVGFDAELVRLTSFDSALDEQVETVVRSILQDVRKRGDEALLEYTQRFDRLVVAQAELLELPGDVLTRALEELPQSQRRALEKAAERIRAFHEHQRMESWSVREADGTELGQRVTPLDRVGLYVPGGKAVYPSSVLMNAIPAAVAGVQDILMVVPTPEGVRNELVLAAAALSGVRRVFTVGGAQAIAALAYGTATIPAVDKIVGPGNAYVAAAKRQVFGVVGIDMVAGPSEILIIADGSTDPRWVAMDLFSQAEHDELAQALLLCPDPNYLEQVEQAIVA
;
A
#
# COMPACT_ATOMS: atom_id res chain seq x y z
N MET A 1 8.72 -17.40 -24.12
CA MET A 1 8.12 -16.09 -23.82
C MET A 1 8.65 -15.12 -24.87
N LYS A 2 7.82 -14.32 -25.55
CA LYS A 2 8.32 -13.36 -26.55
C LYS A 2 8.32 -11.97 -25.92
N MET A 3 9.50 -11.46 -25.56
CA MET A 3 9.65 -10.11 -25.02
C MET A 3 9.42 -9.07 -26.12
N ARG A 4 8.73 -7.98 -25.77
CA ARG A 4 8.52 -6.87 -26.69
C ARG A 4 9.79 -6.04 -26.76
N ARG A 5 10.23 -5.70 -27.98
CA ARG A 5 11.44 -4.91 -28.22
C ARG A 5 11.09 -3.64 -28.99
N LEU A 6 11.62 -2.52 -28.54
CA LEU A 6 11.51 -1.22 -29.20
C LEU A 6 12.92 -0.70 -29.49
N ASP A 7 13.08 -0.04 -30.63
CA ASP A 7 14.33 0.62 -31.03
C ASP A 7 14.02 2.08 -31.39
N SER A 8 14.66 3.01 -30.67
CA SER A 8 14.48 4.46 -30.82
C SER A 8 14.78 5.01 -32.22
N THR A 9 15.47 4.24 -33.06
CA THR A 9 15.78 4.61 -34.45
C THR A 9 14.69 4.21 -35.45
N THR A 10 13.73 3.38 -35.04
CA THR A 10 12.68 2.87 -35.93
C THR A 10 11.56 3.89 -36.13
N VAL A 11 11.04 3.96 -37.37
CA VAL A 11 9.88 4.79 -37.69
C VAL A 11 8.67 4.27 -36.92
N GLY A 12 8.06 5.15 -36.10
CA GLY A 12 6.90 4.80 -35.27
C GLY A 12 7.24 4.44 -33.82
N PHE A 13 8.51 4.52 -33.42
CA PHE A 13 8.96 4.30 -32.03
C PHE A 13 8.09 5.06 -31.01
N ASP A 14 7.90 6.37 -31.19
CA ASP A 14 7.13 7.19 -30.23
C ASP A 14 5.71 6.67 -30.04
N ALA A 15 5.02 6.30 -31.13
CA ALA A 15 3.67 5.75 -31.05
C ALA A 15 3.64 4.37 -30.38
N GLU A 16 4.69 3.58 -30.57
CA GLU A 16 4.81 2.27 -29.95
C GLU A 16 5.15 2.36 -28.46
N LEU A 17 6.03 3.28 -28.08
CA LEU A 17 6.36 3.62 -26.71
C LEU A 17 5.12 4.11 -25.97
N VAL A 18 4.38 5.06 -26.57
CA VAL A 18 3.11 5.53 -26.01
C VAL A 18 2.14 4.38 -25.79
N ARG A 19 2.05 3.41 -26.72
CA ARG A 19 1.19 2.23 -26.55
C ARG A 19 1.68 1.27 -25.45
N LEU A 20 2.99 1.18 -25.25
CA LEU A 20 3.59 0.34 -24.21
C LEU A 20 3.38 0.94 -22.81
N THR A 21 3.44 2.26 -22.69
CA THR A 21 3.30 2.99 -21.43
C THR A 21 1.87 3.48 -21.18
N SER A 22 0.99 3.42 -22.19
CA SER A 22 -0.43 3.71 -22.01
C SER A 22 -1.07 2.59 -21.22
N PHE A 23 -1.21 2.79 -19.92
CA PHE A 23 -2.07 1.96 -19.11
C PHE A 23 -3.51 2.41 -19.33
N ASP A 24 -4.30 1.59 -20.02
CA ASP A 24 -5.73 1.84 -20.15
C ASP A 24 -6.38 1.51 -18.80
N SER A 25 -6.47 2.52 -17.94
CA SER A 25 -7.23 2.46 -16.70
C SER A 25 -8.73 2.48 -17.00
N ALA A 26 -9.19 1.76 -18.03
CA ALA A 26 -10.60 1.55 -18.31
C ALA A 26 -11.20 0.82 -17.11
N LEU A 27 -11.56 1.63 -16.11
CA LEU A 27 -12.18 1.22 -14.87
C LEU A 27 -13.40 0.41 -15.26
N ASP A 28 -13.49 -0.80 -14.73
CA ASP A 28 -14.70 -1.57 -14.88
C ASP A 28 -15.84 -0.78 -14.23
N GLU A 29 -16.72 -0.21 -15.06
CA GLU A 29 -17.88 0.58 -14.62
C GLU A 29 -18.77 -0.23 -13.66
N GLN A 30 -18.72 -1.56 -13.76
CA GLN A 30 -19.39 -2.46 -12.81
C GLN A 30 -18.72 -2.40 -11.43
N VAL A 31 -17.38 -2.45 -11.35
CA VAL A 31 -16.65 -2.30 -10.08
C VAL A 31 -16.98 -0.95 -9.45
N GLU A 32 -16.99 0.13 -10.22
CA GLU A 32 -17.32 1.47 -9.74
C GLU A 32 -18.74 1.56 -9.16
N THR A 33 -19.71 0.95 -9.84
CA THR A 33 -21.11 0.91 -9.40
C THR A 33 -21.28 0.08 -8.12
N VAL A 34 -20.65 -1.10 -8.06
CA VAL A 34 -20.67 -1.97 -6.87
C VAL A 34 -20.04 -1.27 -5.67
N VAL A 35 -18.85 -0.69 -5.85
CA VAL A 35 -18.14 0.05 -4.80
C VAL A 35 -18.99 1.20 -4.29
N ARG A 36 -19.64 1.96 -5.18
CA ARG A 36 -20.53 3.06 -4.78
C ARG A 36 -21.66 2.58 -3.87
N SER A 37 -22.26 1.44 -4.19
CA SER A 37 -23.30 0.83 -3.34
C SER A 37 -22.75 0.47 -1.97
N ILE A 38 -21.58 -0.21 -1.91
CA ILE A 38 -20.94 -0.60 -0.65
C ILE A 38 -20.64 0.63 0.23
N LEU A 39 -20.05 1.67 -0.35
CA LEU A 39 -19.75 2.91 0.35
C LEU A 39 -21.01 3.57 0.94
N GLN A 40 -22.11 3.60 0.16
CA GLN A 40 -23.38 4.17 0.62
C GLN A 40 -24.02 3.34 1.73
N ASP A 41 -23.94 2.01 1.65
CA ASP A 41 -24.50 1.12 2.67
C ASP A 41 -23.77 1.27 3.99
N VAL A 42 -22.43 1.25 4.00
CA VAL A 42 -21.64 1.45 5.23
C VAL A 42 -21.89 2.84 5.81
N ARG A 43 -22.01 3.88 4.98
CA ARG A 43 -22.33 5.23 5.45
C ARG A 43 -23.72 5.34 6.11
N LYS A 44 -24.70 4.56 5.63
CA LYS A 44 -26.09 4.61 6.14
C LYS A 44 -26.33 3.67 7.31
N ARG A 45 -25.77 2.46 7.27
CA ARG A 45 -26.06 1.36 8.21
C ARG A 45 -24.90 1.06 9.17
N GLY A 46 -23.72 1.64 8.94
CA GLY A 46 -22.56 1.47 9.81
C GLY A 46 -22.14 0.02 9.96
N ASP A 47 -22.03 -0.43 11.21
CA ASP A 47 -21.53 -1.76 11.59
C ASP A 47 -22.35 -2.91 11.03
N GLU A 48 -23.66 -2.72 10.81
CA GLU A 48 -24.53 -3.74 10.21
C GLU A 48 -24.06 -4.10 8.79
N ALA A 49 -23.83 -3.08 7.95
CA ALA A 49 -23.31 -3.29 6.60
C ALA A 49 -21.88 -3.83 6.61
N LEU A 50 -21.06 -3.40 7.58
CA LEU A 50 -19.69 -3.87 7.71
C LEU A 50 -19.64 -5.38 8.00
N LEU A 51 -20.47 -5.87 8.93
CA LEU A 51 -20.59 -7.29 9.26
C LEU A 51 -21.11 -8.10 8.06
N GLU A 52 -22.14 -7.60 7.37
CA GLU A 52 -22.71 -8.24 6.18
C GLU A 52 -21.66 -8.44 5.07
N TYR A 53 -20.92 -7.38 4.73
CA TYR A 53 -19.89 -7.45 3.70
C TYR A 53 -18.67 -8.27 4.12
N THR A 54 -18.30 -8.26 5.40
CA THR A 54 -17.23 -9.11 5.95
C THR A 54 -17.61 -10.59 5.83
N GLN A 55 -18.84 -10.95 6.19
CA GLN A 55 -19.33 -12.32 6.00
C GLN A 55 -19.35 -12.71 4.52
N ARG A 56 -19.82 -11.81 3.64
CA ARG A 56 -19.96 -12.10 2.22
C ARG A 56 -18.61 -12.29 1.51
N PHE A 57 -17.65 -11.41 1.75
CA PHE A 57 -16.40 -11.37 1.00
C PHE A 57 -15.27 -12.14 1.69
N ASP A 58 -15.19 -12.05 3.02
CA ASP A 58 -14.15 -12.70 3.82
C ASP A 58 -14.62 -14.05 4.39
N ARG A 59 -15.89 -14.44 4.21
CA ARG A 59 -16.46 -15.69 4.76
C ARG A 59 -16.29 -15.79 6.28
N LEU A 60 -16.21 -14.65 6.94
CA LEU A 60 -16.02 -14.53 8.39
C LEU A 60 -17.33 -14.05 9.03
N VAL A 61 -17.96 -14.92 9.83
CA VAL A 61 -19.17 -14.59 10.58
C VAL A 61 -18.76 -14.10 11.96
N VAL A 62 -19.13 -12.87 12.29
CA VAL A 62 -18.86 -12.25 13.59
C VAL A 62 -20.18 -11.77 14.18
N ALA A 63 -20.43 -12.08 15.45
CA ALA A 63 -21.71 -11.78 16.09
C ALA A 63 -21.91 -10.29 16.36
N GLN A 64 -20.81 -9.55 16.57
CA GLN A 64 -20.78 -8.15 16.99
C GLN A 64 -19.58 -7.46 16.33
N ALA A 65 -19.73 -6.20 15.92
CA ALA A 65 -18.69 -5.50 15.17
C ALA A 65 -17.44 -5.23 16.01
N GLU A 66 -17.57 -5.10 17.33
CA GLU A 66 -16.48 -4.93 18.28
C GLU A 66 -15.48 -6.10 18.24
N LEU A 67 -15.94 -7.31 17.89
CA LEU A 67 -15.09 -8.49 17.74
C LEU A 67 -14.26 -8.48 16.45
N LEU A 68 -14.49 -7.52 15.54
CA LEU A 68 -13.59 -7.26 14.42
C LEU A 68 -12.31 -6.58 14.89
N GLU A 69 -12.30 -5.92 16.04
CA GLU A 69 -11.08 -5.35 16.60
C GLU A 69 -10.25 -6.45 17.29
N LEU A 70 -8.97 -6.54 16.92
CA LEU A 70 -8.04 -7.41 17.60
C LEU A 70 -7.62 -6.82 18.96
N PRO A 71 -7.66 -7.61 20.04
CA PRO A 71 -7.08 -7.22 21.31
C PRO A 71 -5.59 -6.86 21.18
N GLY A 72 -5.13 -5.82 21.88
CA GLY A 72 -3.77 -5.30 21.73
C GLY A 72 -2.65 -6.27 22.16
N ASP A 73 -2.95 -7.21 23.07
CA ASP A 73 -2.03 -8.26 23.49
C ASP A 73 -1.73 -9.25 22.35
N VAL A 74 -2.66 -9.43 21.41
CA VAL A 74 -2.46 -10.29 20.21
C VAL A 74 -1.27 -9.80 19.38
N LEU A 75 -1.13 -8.48 19.19
CA LEU A 75 -0.03 -7.93 18.38
C LEU A 75 1.33 -8.13 19.05
N THR A 76 1.38 -7.91 20.37
CA THR A 76 2.61 -8.08 21.15
C THR A 76 3.01 -9.55 21.17
N ARG A 77 2.05 -10.44 21.38
CA ARG A 77 2.27 -11.89 21.34
C ARG A 77 2.76 -12.36 19.97
N ALA A 78 2.16 -11.86 18.89
CA ALA A 78 2.60 -12.17 17.53
C ALA A 78 4.08 -11.83 17.34
N LEU A 79 4.53 -10.66 17.82
CA LEU A 79 5.94 -10.26 17.76
C LEU A 79 6.86 -11.12 18.63
N GLU A 80 6.42 -11.49 19.84
CA GLU A 80 7.21 -12.28 20.79
C GLU A 80 7.39 -13.74 20.35
N GLU A 81 6.36 -14.32 19.71
CA GLU A 81 6.36 -15.71 19.25
C GLU A 81 7.06 -15.91 17.88
N LEU A 82 7.43 -14.83 17.19
CA LEU A 82 8.16 -14.94 15.92
C LEU A 82 9.51 -15.66 16.08
N PRO A 83 9.90 -16.48 15.10
CA PRO A 83 11.27 -16.97 14.99
C PRO A 83 12.28 -15.82 15.08
N GLN A 84 13.33 -16.00 15.87
CA GLN A 84 14.29 -14.94 16.18
C GLN A 84 14.89 -14.29 14.92
N SER A 85 15.13 -15.06 13.85
CA SER A 85 15.63 -14.52 12.57
C SER A 85 14.64 -13.58 11.90
N GLN A 86 13.35 -13.92 11.89
CA GLN A 86 12.29 -13.09 11.32
C GLN A 86 12.06 -11.83 12.14
N ARG A 87 12.02 -11.96 13.48
CA ARG A 87 11.93 -10.82 14.39
C ARG A 87 13.06 -9.82 14.18
N ARG A 88 14.31 -10.30 14.16
CA ARG A 88 15.48 -9.44 13.90
C ARG A 88 15.42 -8.75 12.53
N ALA A 89 14.93 -9.45 11.51
CA ALA A 89 14.77 -8.86 10.17
C ALA A 89 13.72 -7.73 10.17
N LEU A 90 12.57 -7.94 10.83
CA LEU A 90 11.53 -6.92 10.98
C LEU A 90 12.01 -5.72 11.80
N GLU A 91 12.65 -5.96 12.95
CA GLU A 91 13.20 -4.89 13.80
C GLU A 91 14.22 -4.05 13.02
N LYS A 92 15.14 -4.70 12.30
CA LYS A 92 16.14 -4.01 11.47
C LYS A 92 15.50 -3.20 10.33
N ALA A 93 14.47 -3.74 9.68
CA ALA A 93 13.73 -3.00 8.65
C ALA A 93 13.04 -1.78 9.27
N ALA A 94 12.35 -1.96 10.39
CA ALA A 94 11.65 -0.88 11.09
C ALA A 94 12.60 0.23 11.54
N GLU A 95 13.75 -0.13 12.10
CA GLU A 95 14.80 0.82 12.52
C GLU A 95 15.29 1.67 11.34
N ARG A 96 15.61 1.03 10.20
CA ARG A 96 16.08 1.75 9.00
C ARG A 96 15.02 2.68 8.43
N ILE A 97 13.77 2.23 8.36
CA ILE A 97 12.65 3.04 7.87
C ILE A 97 12.45 4.26 8.79
N ARG A 98 12.46 4.04 10.11
CA ARG A 98 12.31 5.11 11.10
C ARG A 98 13.43 6.14 10.99
N ALA A 99 14.68 5.69 11.00
CA ALA A 99 15.83 6.56 10.89
C ALA A 99 15.76 7.42 9.63
N PHE A 100 15.37 6.85 8.47
CA PHE A 100 15.24 7.62 7.24
C PHE A 100 14.15 8.70 7.33
N HIS A 101 12.95 8.35 7.81
CA HIS A 101 11.84 9.30 7.88
C HIS A 101 12.02 10.36 8.96
N GLU A 102 12.78 10.09 10.02
CA GLU A 102 13.15 11.10 11.02
C GLU A 102 13.96 12.23 10.40
N HIS A 103 14.82 11.94 9.41
CA HIS A 103 15.55 12.96 8.65
C HIS A 103 14.65 13.78 7.72
N GLN A 104 13.49 13.26 7.32
CA GLN A 104 12.54 13.95 6.45
C GLN A 104 11.49 14.76 7.21
N ARG A 105 11.46 14.68 8.54
CA ARG A 105 10.44 15.35 9.35
C ARG A 105 10.60 16.86 9.25
N MET A 106 9.54 17.53 8.81
CA MET A 106 9.52 18.98 8.62
C MET A 106 9.25 19.70 9.95
N GLU A 107 10.06 20.71 10.26
CA GLU A 107 9.88 21.53 11.48
C GLU A 107 9.02 22.78 11.20
N SER A 108 8.30 23.23 12.24
CA SER A 108 7.63 24.54 12.18
C SER A 108 8.67 25.66 12.30
N TRP A 109 8.43 26.79 11.65
CA TRP A 109 9.34 27.94 11.71
C TRP A 109 8.56 29.26 11.68
N SER A 110 9.18 30.33 12.18
CA SER A 110 8.72 31.70 12.02
C SER A 110 9.88 32.66 11.77
N VAL A 111 9.59 33.75 11.08
CA VAL A 111 10.53 34.83 10.76
C VAL A 111 9.84 36.17 10.98
N ARG A 112 10.60 37.15 11.46
CA ARG A 112 10.14 38.53 11.59
C ARG A 112 10.84 39.40 10.56
N GLU A 113 10.05 40.10 9.75
CA GLU A 113 10.54 41.00 8.71
C GLU A 113 10.93 42.37 9.29
N ALA A 114 11.62 43.17 8.47
CA ALA A 114 12.15 44.48 8.89
C ALA A 114 11.06 45.50 9.25
N ASP A 115 9.85 45.35 8.72
CA ASP A 115 8.68 46.19 9.03
C ASP A 115 7.92 45.71 10.28
N GLY A 116 8.36 44.61 10.91
CA GLY A 116 7.75 44.01 12.08
C GLY A 116 6.72 42.90 11.78
N THR A 117 6.42 42.61 10.50
CA THR A 117 5.54 41.50 10.11
C THR A 117 6.12 40.15 10.54
N GLU A 118 5.27 39.26 11.05
CA GLU A 118 5.68 37.90 11.43
C GLU A 118 5.07 36.88 10.44
N LEU A 119 5.93 36.13 9.76
CA LEU A 119 5.58 35.08 8.83
C LEU A 119 6.04 33.74 9.38
N GLY A 120 5.43 32.64 8.96
CA GLY A 120 5.85 31.32 9.40
C GLY A 120 5.06 30.19 8.78
N GLN A 121 5.50 28.97 9.08
CA GLN A 121 4.83 27.74 8.71
C GLN A 121 4.67 26.89 9.98
N ARG A 122 3.42 26.49 10.26
CA ARG A 122 3.12 25.52 11.30
C ARG A 122 2.86 24.16 10.67
N VAL A 123 3.69 23.18 11.02
CA VAL A 123 3.56 21.79 10.61
C VAL A 123 2.97 21.00 11.77
N THR A 124 1.84 20.33 11.53
CA THR A 124 1.17 19.46 12.51
C THR A 124 0.86 18.11 11.87
N PRO A 125 0.95 17.00 12.64
CA PRO A 125 0.47 15.71 12.16
C PRO A 125 -1.04 15.72 11.92
N LEU A 126 -1.52 14.71 11.18
CA LEU A 126 -2.94 14.38 11.16
C LEU A 126 -3.33 13.76 12.49
N ASP A 127 -4.59 13.93 12.91
CA ASP A 127 -5.07 13.39 14.18
C ASP A 127 -5.19 11.86 14.10
N ARG A 128 -5.72 11.36 12.98
CA ARG A 128 -5.92 9.92 12.74
C ARG A 128 -5.62 9.52 11.29
N VAL A 129 -4.93 8.39 11.13
CA VAL A 129 -4.66 7.79 9.80
C VAL A 129 -5.11 6.33 9.79
N GLY A 130 -5.74 5.91 8.70
CA GLY A 130 -6.13 4.54 8.43
C GLY A 130 -5.20 3.86 7.43
N LEU A 131 -4.74 2.66 7.75
CA LEU A 131 -3.84 1.85 6.93
C LEU A 131 -4.60 0.65 6.42
N TYR A 132 -4.76 0.54 5.11
CA TYR A 132 -5.26 -0.66 4.47
C TYR A 132 -4.10 -1.62 4.19
N VAL A 133 -4.21 -2.84 4.69
CA VAL A 133 -3.25 -3.92 4.43
C VAL A 133 -3.97 -5.06 3.71
N PRO A 134 -3.53 -5.45 2.51
CA PRO A 134 -4.10 -6.60 1.81
C PRO A 134 -3.98 -7.90 2.63
N GLY A 135 -5.01 -8.74 2.56
CA GLY A 135 -4.99 -10.11 3.09
C GLY A 135 -4.78 -11.17 1.99
N GLY A 136 -4.70 -12.44 2.38
CA GLY A 136 -4.62 -13.58 1.44
C GLY A 136 -3.21 -13.90 0.95
N LYS A 137 -2.97 -13.85 -0.37
CA LYS A 137 -1.67 -14.19 -0.99
C LYS A 137 -0.66 -13.03 -0.99
N ALA A 138 -1.13 -11.79 -0.96
CA ALA A 138 -0.31 -10.58 -1.04
C ALA A 138 -0.06 -9.98 0.36
N VAL A 139 0.44 -10.81 1.27
CA VAL A 139 0.59 -10.44 2.69
C VAL A 139 2.02 -10.01 2.98
N TYR A 140 2.22 -8.69 3.05
CA TYR A 140 3.54 -8.10 3.18
C TYR A 140 3.69 -7.32 4.50
N PRO A 141 4.47 -7.83 5.48
CA PRO A 141 4.75 -7.06 6.69
C PRO A 141 5.52 -5.77 6.40
N SER A 142 6.31 -5.75 5.31
CA SER A 142 7.00 -4.55 4.82
C SER A 142 6.03 -3.40 4.52
N SER A 143 4.88 -3.67 3.91
CA SER A 143 3.86 -2.65 3.62
C SER A 143 3.29 -2.03 4.90
N VAL A 144 3.15 -2.81 5.98
CA VAL A 144 2.76 -2.29 7.28
C VAL A 144 3.82 -1.32 7.80
N LEU A 145 5.08 -1.74 7.84
CA LEU A 145 6.19 -0.91 8.31
C LEU A 145 6.31 0.40 7.50
N MET A 146 6.23 0.30 6.17
CA MET A 146 6.38 1.44 5.26
C MET A 146 5.23 2.46 5.35
N ASN A 147 4.03 2.06 5.81
CA ASN A 147 2.92 2.99 6.00
C ASN A 147 2.83 3.53 7.44
N ALA A 148 3.02 2.67 8.44
CA ALA A 148 2.80 3.03 9.84
C ALA A 148 3.96 3.83 10.43
N ILE A 149 5.21 3.47 10.12
CA ILE A 149 6.38 4.14 10.69
C ILE A 149 6.44 5.62 10.29
N PRO A 150 6.24 6.02 9.02
CA PRO A 150 6.21 7.43 8.66
C PRO A 150 5.11 8.21 9.37
N ALA A 151 3.92 7.62 9.54
CA ALA A 151 2.82 8.23 10.29
C ALA A 151 3.20 8.44 11.76
N ALA A 152 3.83 7.43 12.39
CA ALA A 152 4.31 7.53 13.77
C ALA A 152 5.42 8.59 13.92
N VAL A 153 6.37 8.65 12.99
CA VAL A 153 7.45 9.65 12.97
C VAL A 153 6.90 11.07 12.76
N ALA A 154 5.86 11.23 11.93
CA ALA A 154 5.17 12.50 11.75
C ALA A 154 4.45 12.97 13.03
N GLY A 155 4.14 12.05 13.96
CA GLY A 155 3.49 12.34 15.24
C GLY A 155 1.99 12.04 15.26
N VAL A 156 1.46 11.28 14.29
CA VAL A 156 0.06 10.84 14.27
C VAL A 156 -0.22 10.00 15.51
N GLN A 157 -1.21 10.40 16.31
CA GLN A 157 -1.49 9.76 17.60
C GLN A 157 -2.39 8.53 17.47
N ASP A 158 -3.25 8.47 16.45
CA ASP A 158 -4.18 7.36 16.26
C ASP A 158 -3.99 6.72 14.88
N ILE A 159 -3.21 5.64 14.86
CA ILE A 159 -2.90 4.87 13.65
C ILE A 159 -3.75 3.59 13.68
N LEU A 160 -4.73 3.52 12.79
CA LEU A 160 -5.63 2.39 12.65
C LEU A 160 -5.19 1.53 11.47
N MET A 161 -5.22 0.22 11.64
CA MET A 161 -4.97 -0.73 10.55
C MET A 161 -6.22 -1.55 10.28
N VAL A 162 -6.59 -1.70 9.02
CA VAL A 162 -7.61 -2.63 8.56
C VAL A 162 -6.94 -3.70 7.70
N VAL A 163 -7.22 -4.96 8.01
CA VAL A 163 -6.67 -6.12 7.30
C VAL A 163 -7.75 -7.20 7.20
N PRO A 164 -8.15 -7.67 6.00
CA PRO A 164 -9.10 -8.75 5.91
C PRO A 164 -8.48 -10.05 6.42
N THR A 165 -9.26 -10.84 7.15
CA THR A 165 -8.88 -12.19 7.60
C THR A 165 -9.87 -13.21 7.02
N PRO A 166 -9.77 -13.55 5.72
CA PRO A 166 -10.66 -14.53 5.11
C PRO A 166 -10.66 -15.84 5.90
N GLU A 167 -11.84 -16.36 6.21
CA GLU A 167 -12.04 -17.57 7.03
C GLU A 167 -11.38 -17.48 8.43
N GLY A 168 -11.11 -16.26 8.91
CA GLY A 168 -10.45 -16.01 10.19
C GLY A 168 -8.92 -16.20 10.16
N VAL A 169 -8.33 -16.46 8.99
CA VAL A 169 -6.89 -16.68 8.86
C VAL A 169 -6.13 -15.37 9.04
N ARG A 170 -5.14 -15.39 9.94
CA ARG A 170 -4.29 -14.24 10.30
C ARG A 170 -2.84 -14.52 9.91
N ASN A 171 -2.06 -13.46 9.73
CA ASN A 171 -0.63 -13.56 9.46
C ASN A 171 0.17 -12.92 10.59
N GLU A 172 0.91 -13.75 11.33
CA GLU A 172 1.68 -13.33 12.50
C GLU A 172 2.76 -12.29 12.16
N LEU A 173 3.38 -12.35 10.97
CA LEU A 173 4.37 -11.34 10.56
C LEU A 173 3.73 -9.97 10.37
N VAL A 174 2.50 -9.90 9.85
CA VAL A 174 1.77 -8.63 9.71
C VAL A 174 1.37 -8.07 11.07
N LEU A 175 0.89 -8.91 11.99
CA LEU A 175 0.53 -8.48 13.33
C LEU A 175 1.76 -8.02 14.13
N ALA A 176 2.88 -8.74 14.00
CA ALA A 176 4.16 -8.35 14.58
C ALA A 176 4.69 -7.02 13.99
N ALA A 177 4.56 -6.82 12.68
CA ALA A 177 4.91 -5.55 12.04
C ALA A 177 4.04 -4.39 12.54
N ALA A 178 2.75 -4.62 12.77
CA ALA A 178 1.85 -3.62 13.37
C ALA A 178 2.31 -3.24 14.79
N ALA A 179 2.68 -4.24 15.61
CA ALA A 179 3.20 -4.02 16.97
C ALA A 179 4.47 -3.13 16.98
N LEU A 180 5.37 -3.33 16.01
CA LEU A 180 6.64 -2.59 15.91
C LEU A 180 6.50 -1.16 15.34
N SER A 181 5.39 -0.85 14.68
CA SER A 181 5.29 0.34 13.82
C SER A 181 4.41 1.46 14.37
N GLY A 182 3.85 1.29 15.57
CA GLY A 182 3.03 2.31 16.24
C GLY A 182 1.54 2.24 15.90
N VAL A 183 1.10 1.17 15.23
CA VAL A 183 -0.34 0.88 15.04
C VAL A 183 -0.99 0.67 16.40
N ARG A 184 -2.12 1.34 16.65
CA ARG A 184 -2.85 1.29 17.93
C ARG A 184 -4.02 0.34 17.93
N ARG A 185 -4.76 0.28 16.82
CA ARG A 185 -5.99 -0.52 16.68
C ARG A 185 -5.94 -1.26 15.36
N VAL A 186 -6.32 -2.53 15.38
CA VAL A 186 -6.31 -3.40 14.21
C VAL A 186 -7.70 -4.01 14.04
N PHE A 187 -8.31 -3.84 12.87
CA PHE A 187 -9.62 -4.40 12.56
C PHE A 187 -9.52 -5.43 11.45
N THR A 188 -10.19 -6.56 11.64
CA THR A 188 -10.21 -7.69 10.71
C THR A 188 -11.22 -7.50 9.58
N VAL A 189 -11.09 -6.41 8.84
CA VAL A 189 -11.96 -6.04 7.71
C VAL A 189 -11.13 -5.60 6.51
N GLY A 190 -11.61 -5.88 5.30
CA GLY A 190 -10.95 -5.44 4.05
C GLY A 190 -11.89 -4.88 3.01
N GLY A 191 -11.42 -4.82 1.76
CA GLY A 191 -12.23 -4.38 0.61
C GLY A 191 -12.73 -2.94 0.69
N ALA A 192 -13.74 -2.63 -0.15
CA ALA A 192 -14.36 -1.31 -0.20
C ALA A 192 -15.09 -0.94 1.10
N GLN A 193 -15.62 -1.94 1.82
CA GLN A 193 -16.30 -1.74 3.10
C GLN A 193 -15.36 -1.22 4.20
N ALA A 194 -14.11 -1.69 4.24
CA ALA A 194 -13.11 -1.18 5.19
C ALA A 194 -12.72 0.27 4.87
N ILE A 195 -12.58 0.60 3.58
CA ILE A 195 -12.32 1.98 3.14
C ILE A 195 -13.50 2.89 3.51
N ALA A 196 -14.73 2.42 3.33
CA ALA A 196 -15.93 3.15 3.75
C ALA A 196 -15.95 3.41 5.26
N ALA A 197 -15.65 2.38 6.07
CA ALA A 197 -15.63 2.48 7.52
C ALA A 197 -14.56 3.46 8.00
N LEU A 198 -13.37 3.44 7.42
CA LEU A 198 -12.32 4.41 7.73
C LEU A 198 -12.68 5.83 7.26
N ALA A 199 -13.35 5.99 6.12
CA ALA A 199 -13.68 7.31 5.58
C ALA A 199 -14.86 7.99 6.30
N TYR A 200 -15.90 7.22 6.64
CA TYR A 200 -17.14 7.76 7.20
C TYR A 200 -17.29 7.52 8.69
N GLY A 201 -16.54 6.57 9.24
CA GLY A 201 -16.74 6.06 10.59
C GLY A 201 -17.96 5.13 10.70
N THR A 202 -17.91 4.26 11.69
CA THR A 202 -19.03 3.46 12.19
C THR A 202 -19.09 3.60 13.72
N ALA A 203 -19.97 2.87 14.40
CA ALA A 203 -19.96 2.87 15.88
C ALA A 203 -18.67 2.21 16.42
N THR A 204 -18.12 1.22 15.72
CA THR A 204 -16.89 0.51 16.10
C THR A 204 -15.60 1.17 15.56
N ILE A 205 -15.57 1.52 14.27
CA ILE A 205 -14.38 2.02 13.58
C ILE A 205 -14.49 3.54 13.45
N PRO A 206 -13.63 4.34 14.08
CA PRO A 206 -13.72 5.79 13.97
C PRO A 206 -13.23 6.27 12.60
N ALA A 207 -13.84 7.34 12.10
CA ALA A 207 -13.42 8.00 10.86
C ALA A 207 -11.99 8.56 10.99
N VAL A 208 -11.21 8.48 9.91
CA VAL A 208 -9.81 8.93 9.84
C VAL A 208 -9.66 10.12 8.89
N ASP A 209 -8.55 10.85 8.99
CA ASP A 209 -8.27 12.03 8.16
C ASP A 209 -7.56 11.68 6.84
N LYS A 210 -6.82 10.56 6.82
CA LYS A 210 -6.18 10.03 5.61
C LYS A 210 -6.18 8.50 5.62
N ILE A 211 -6.40 7.90 4.45
CA ILE A 211 -6.28 6.46 4.22
C ILE A 211 -5.08 6.20 3.30
N VAL A 212 -4.21 5.28 3.71
CA VAL A 212 -3.03 4.87 2.94
C VAL A 212 -3.00 3.36 2.78
N GLY A 213 -2.20 2.89 1.82
CA GLY A 213 -1.99 1.47 1.58
C GLY A 213 -2.65 1.00 0.27
N PRO A 214 -1.95 0.14 -0.50
CA PRO A 214 -2.47 -0.38 -1.76
C PRO A 214 -3.52 -1.46 -1.52
N GLY A 215 -4.36 -1.72 -2.52
CA GLY A 215 -5.31 -2.82 -2.50
C GLY A 215 -5.77 -3.16 -3.90
N ASN A 216 -6.68 -4.13 -4.00
CA ASN A 216 -7.26 -4.54 -5.28
C ASN A 216 -8.12 -3.43 -5.93
N ALA A 217 -8.67 -3.71 -7.11
CA ALA A 217 -9.51 -2.77 -7.87
C ALA A 217 -10.66 -2.16 -7.04
N TYR A 218 -11.29 -2.93 -6.14
CA TYR A 218 -12.37 -2.43 -5.27
C TYR A 218 -11.87 -1.41 -4.25
N VAL A 219 -10.69 -1.65 -3.67
CA VAL A 219 -10.05 -0.71 -2.72
C VAL A 219 -9.61 0.56 -3.44
N ALA A 220 -9.00 0.42 -4.63
CA ALA A 220 -8.59 1.55 -5.46
C ALA A 220 -9.79 2.43 -5.86
N ALA A 221 -10.87 1.82 -6.36
CA ALA A 221 -12.12 2.51 -6.67
C ALA A 221 -12.75 3.16 -5.42
N ALA A 222 -12.73 2.48 -4.28
CA ALA A 222 -13.28 3.02 -3.03
C ALA A 222 -12.50 4.25 -2.58
N LYS A 223 -11.16 4.18 -2.52
CA LYS A 223 -10.28 5.30 -2.18
C LYS A 223 -10.53 6.51 -3.08
N ARG A 224 -10.69 6.28 -4.38
CA ARG A 224 -11.00 7.33 -5.37
C ARG A 224 -12.35 7.99 -5.09
N GLN A 225 -13.38 7.21 -4.75
CA GLN A 225 -14.73 7.73 -4.49
C GLN A 225 -14.86 8.44 -3.12
N VAL A 226 -14.03 8.11 -2.13
CA VAL A 226 -14.01 8.79 -0.82
C VAL A 226 -13.05 9.98 -0.76
N PHE A 227 -12.23 10.18 -1.78
CA PHE A 227 -11.31 11.33 -1.86
C PHE A 227 -12.08 12.66 -1.75
N GLY A 228 -11.61 13.54 -0.87
CA GLY A 228 -12.26 14.80 -0.53
C GLY A 228 -13.12 14.74 0.73
N VAL A 229 -13.58 13.55 1.14
CA VAL A 229 -14.06 13.30 2.52
C VAL A 229 -12.86 12.96 3.41
N VAL A 230 -11.94 12.15 2.88
CA VAL A 230 -10.70 11.74 3.51
C VAL A 230 -9.55 11.94 2.54
N GLY A 231 -8.34 12.22 3.05
CA GLY A 231 -7.14 12.19 2.23
C GLY A 231 -6.84 10.77 1.75
N ILE A 232 -6.25 10.62 0.56
CA ILE A 232 -5.64 9.37 0.13
C ILE A 232 -4.16 9.61 -0.22
N ASP A 233 -3.35 8.56 -0.20
CA ASP A 233 -1.97 8.54 -0.72
C ASP A 233 -1.96 8.66 -2.25
N MET A 234 -2.45 7.63 -2.95
CA MET A 234 -2.56 7.53 -4.39
C MET A 234 -3.55 6.41 -4.77
N VAL A 235 -4.08 6.48 -5.98
CA VAL A 235 -4.77 5.34 -6.60
C VAL A 235 -3.69 4.44 -7.18
N ALA A 236 -3.55 3.22 -6.64
CA ALA A 236 -2.51 2.30 -7.07
C ALA A 236 -2.73 1.87 -8.53
N GLY A 237 -1.67 1.94 -9.33
CA GLY A 237 -1.55 1.27 -10.62
C GLY A 237 -0.71 0.00 -10.50
N PRO A 238 -0.52 -0.74 -11.60
CA PRO A 238 0.44 -1.83 -11.64
C PRO A 238 1.84 -1.33 -11.28
N SER A 239 2.63 -2.19 -10.66
CA SER A 239 3.96 -1.86 -10.23
C SER A 239 4.96 -2.02 -11.40
N GLU A 240 5.97 -1.16 -11.46
CA GLU A 240 6.91 -1.11 -12.58
C GLU A 240 8.37 -1.00 -12.13
N ILE A 241 9.28 -1.50 -12.96
CA ILE A 241 10.73 -1.29 -12.84
C ILE A 241 11.31 -0.94 -14.22
N LEU A 242 12.19 0.06 -14.24
CA LEU A 242 13.00 0.42 -15.39
C LEU A 242 14.47 0.28 -15.04
N ILE A 243 15.15 -0.66 -15.70
CA ILE A 243 16.59 -0.85 -15.57
C ILE A 243 17.27 -0.19 -16.76
N ILE A 244 18.23 0.70 -16.49
CA ILE A 244 19.12 1.25 -17.51
C ILE A 244 20.47 0.60 -17.31
N ALA A 245 20.93 -0.18 -18.29
CA ALA A 245 22.20 -0.90 -18.24
C ALA A 245 23.11 -0.43 -19.38
N ASP A 246 24.40 -0.26 -19.08
CA ASP A 246 25.43 0.05 -20.07
C ASP A 246 26.07 -1.19 -20.71
N GLY A 247 25.64 -2.39 -20.27
CA GLY A 247 26.14 -3.68 -20.74
C GLY A 247 27.28 -4.27 -19.91
N SER A 248 27.73 -3.60 -18.85
CA SER A 248 28.86 -4.06 -18.03
C SER A 248 28.48 -5.03 -16.91
N THR A 249 27.22 -5.00 -16.46
CA THR A 249 26.70 -5.85 -15.37
C THR A 249 26.47 -7.29 -15.85
N ASP A 250 26.63 -8.30 -14.98
CA ASP A 250 26.25 -9.68 -15.31
C ASP A 250 24.77 -9.74 -15.78
N PRO A 251 24.48 -10.21 -17.00
CA PRO A 251 23.11 -10.29 -17.53
C PRO A 251 22.14 -11.06 -16.63
N ARG A 252 22.64 -12.02 -15.86
CA ARG A 252 21.82 -12.80 -14.91
C ARG A 252 21.34 -11.95 -13.75
N TRP A 253 22.10 -10.96 -13.31
CA TRP A 253 21.67 -10.07 -12.22
C TRP A 253 20.54 -9.16 -12.70
N VAL A 254 20.67 -8.60 -13.91
CA VAL A 254 19.60 -7.81 -14.54
C VAL A 254 18.34 -8.65 -14.74
N ALA A 255 18.48 -9.91 -15.18
CA ALA A 255 17.35 -10.82 -15.28
C ALA A 255 16.65 -11.04 -13.92
N MET A 256 17.42 -11.24 -12.84
CA MET A 256 16.87 -11.37 -11.49
C MET A 256 16.17 -10.09 -11.01
N ASP A 257 16.69 -8.91 -11.32
CA ASP A 257 16.05 -7.64 -10.99
C ASP A 257 14.72 -7.46 -11.75
N LEU A 258 14.68 -7.82 -13.04
CA LEU A 258 13.43 -7.82 -13.82
C LEU A 258 12.41 -8.80 -13.24
N PHE A 259 12.84 -10.01 -12.84
CA PHE A 259 11.97 -10.99 -12.19
C PHE A 259 11.46 -10.53 -10.83
N SER A 260 12.30 -9.85 -10.04
CA SER A 260 11.92 -9.33 -8.73
C SER A 260 10.69 -8.42 -8.81
N GLN A 261 10.53 -7.69 -9.91
CA GLN A 261 9.34 -6.89 -10.16
C GLN A 261 8.20 -7.70 -10.77
N ALA A 262 8.49 -8.54 -11.77
CA ALA A 262 7.49 -9.29 -12.50
C ALA A 262 6.77 -10.36 -11.64
N GLU A 263 7.38 -10.82 -10.54
CA GLU A 263 6.74 -11.78 -9.64
C GLU A 263 5.63 -11.17 -8.77
N HIS A 264 5.58 -9.84 -8.62
CA HIS A 264 4.66 -9.18 -7.70
C HIS A 264 3.20 -9.19 -8.16
N ASP A 265 2.95 -9.04 -9.47
CA ASP A 265 1.61 -8.95 -10.03
C ASP A 265 1.64 -9.34 -11.52
N GLU A 266 0.57 -9.96 -12.02
CA GLU A 266 0.47 -10.37 -13.43
C GLU A 266 0.46 -9.16 -14.39
N LEU A 267 0.09 -7.98 -13.89
CA LEU A 267 0.11 -6.71 -14.61
C LEU A 267 1.41 -5.92 -14.39
N ALA A 268 2.37 -6.43 -13.60
CA ALA A 268 3.62 -5.73 -13.34
C ALA A 268 4.45 -5.57 -14.63
N GLN A 269 5.11 -4.41 -14.76
CA GLN A 269 5.89 -4.08 -15.94
C GLN A 269 7.38 -4.01 -15.63
N ALA A 270 8.19 -4.83 -16.30
CA ALA A 270 9.64 -4.82 -16.18
C ALA A 270 10.29 -4.42 -17.51
N LEU A 271 11.05 -3.34 -17.49
CA LEU A 271 11.65 -2.71 -18.67
C LEU A 271 13.17 -2.67 -18.54
N LEU A 272 13.87 -3.01 -19.62
CA LEU A 272 15.31 -2.85 -19.73
C LEU A 272 15.64 -1.93 -20.91
N LEU A 273 16.46 -0.92 -20.65
CA LEU A 273 17.06 -0.04 -21.65
C LEU A 273 18.56 -0.25 -21.68
N CYS A 274 19.10 -0.55 -22.85
CA CYS A 274 20.53 -0.70 -23.06
C CYS A 274 20.89 -0.26 -24.50
N PRO A 275 22.00 0.47 -24.71
CA PRO A 275 22.47 0.81 -26.05
C PRO A 275 23.15 -0.36 -26.78
N ASP A 276 23.53 -1.44 -26.07
CA ASP A 276 24.15 -2.62 -26.67
C ASP A 276 23.11 -3.72 -26.98
N PRO A 277 22.80 -3.99 -28.27
CA PRO A 277 21.85 -5.02 -28.63
C PRO A 277 22.31 -6.44 -28.25
N ASN A 278 23.62 -6.70 -28.22
CA ASN A 278 24.13 -8.02 -27.81
C ASN A 278 23.89 -8.25 -26.32
N TYR A 279 23.96 -7.21 -25.50
CA TYR A 279 23.66 -7.32 -24.08
C TYR A 279 22.18 -7.63 -23.83
N LEU A 280 21.27 -6.99 -24.58
CA LEU A 280 19.84 -7.30 -24.52
C LEU A 280 19.55 -8.77 -24.83
N GLU A 281 20.22 -9.34 -25.84
CA GLU A 281 20.13 -10.78 -26.15
C GLU A 281 20.63 -11.66 -25.01
N GLN A 282 21.73 -11.29 -24.35
CA GLN A 282 22.27 -12.04 -23.22
C GLN A 282 21.33 -12.02 -22.02
N VAL A 283 20.68 -10.89 -21.73
CA VAL A 283 19.66 -10.81 -20.66
C VAL A 283 18.44 -11.66 -21.03
N GLU A 284 17.98 -11.61 -22.28
CA GLU A 284 16.85 -12.44 -22.72
C GLU A 284 17.18 -13.95 -22.61
N GLN A 285 18.40 -14.35 -22.96
CA GLN A 285 18.86 -15.72 -22.74
C GLN A 285 18.88 -16.09 -21.26
N ALA A 286 19.34 -15.20 -20.38
CA ALA A 286 19.36 -15.43 -18.93
C ALA A 286 17.95 -15.54 -18.31
N ILE A 287 16.94 -14.92 -18.93
CA ILE A 287 15.53 -15.03 -18.52
C ILE A 287 14.93 -16.38 -18.92
N VAL A 288 15.35 -16.95 -20.05
CA VAL A 288 14.76 -18.18 -20.60
C VAL A 288 15.51 -19.45 -20.18
N ALA A 289 16.75 -19.31 -19.73
CA ALA A 289 17.61 -20.40 -19.23
C ALA A 289 17.12 -20.99 -17.90
#